data_AF-A0A1V6DFK2-F1
#
_entry.id   AF-A0A1V6DFK2-F1
#
_cell.length_a   1.000
_cell.length_b   1.000
_cell.length_c   1.000
_cell.angle_alpha   90.00
_cell.angle_beta   90.00
_cell.angle_gamma   90.00
#
_symmetry.space_group_name_H-M   'P 1'
#
loop_
_entity.id
_entity.type
_entity.pdbx_description
1 polymer ?
#
loop_
_entity_poly.entity_id
_entity_poly.type
_entity_poly.pdbx_seq_one_letter_code
_entity_poly.pdbx_strand_id
1 'polypeptide(L)'
;MDLRLALGLTGAETIAFTGAGGKTSAMATLARELLPPVVMTTTTHLGKWQGGIAQQHIIITSPGALKKSDFLGSETILVTGPPGKDERWGSLNPESLEKLSRICRENEIPLLIEADGARQRPLKAPAGYEPAIPPWVDRVVVMAGLGGLKRRLNADTVHRPELFSQITGLRMGEEIKVEHVERVLRSTSGGLKGIPDGARRVLFLNQAEDLVCKAQGNRLANALEDVYQRVLIGLLAQPNADGPVFSAHSQTAGIILAAGGSERLGVPKQLLDWFGKPFIVQVAQTALTAGLFPVVVVTGAHQAEIETALADLPVRCVHNPDWASGQASSLKAGLKSLPDHCDCAMFLLSDQPQITSHLVRQLIERHHAVRAPITAPMIRERRGNPVLFASQTFGALREVSGDQGGRAIFNAFKVDYLPWIDVRALLDVDQESDLNNLIEQYFGEEAN
;
A
#
# COMPACT_ATOMS: atom_id res chain seq x y z
N MET A 1 -12.35 -5.19 1.93
CA MET A 1 -12.52 -3.96 1.14
C MET A 1 -12.70 -4.31 -0.33
N ASP A 2 -13.21 -3.38 -1.13
CA ASP A 2 -13.25 -3.51 -2.59
C ASP A 2 -11.85 -3.30 -3.22
N LEU A 3 -11.65 -3.74 -4.47
CA LEU A 3 -10.37 -3.68 -5.15
C LEU A 3 -9.95 -2.26 -5.52
N ARG A 4 -10.89 -1.36 -5.86
CA ARG A 4 -10.64 0.05 -6.16
C ARG A 4 -10.01 0.77 -4.98
N LEU A 5 -10.56 0.61 -3.78
CA LEU A 5 -10.05 1.16 -2.53
C LEU A 5 -8.73 0.52 -2.15
N ALA A 6 -8.60 -0.81 -2.30
CA ALA A 6 -7.35 -1.51 -2.07
C ALA A 6 -6.22 -1.02 -2.98
N LEU A 7 -6.52 -0.68 -4.23
CA LEU A 7 -5.60 -0.05 -5.18
C LEU A 7 -5.45 1.46 -4.92
N GLY A 8 -6.31 2.09 -4.11
CA GLY A 8 -6.24 3.52 -3.80
C GLY A 8 -6.31 4.37 -5.06
N LEU A 9 -7.21 3.99 -5.97
CA LEU A 9 -7.46 4.73 -7.20
C LEU A 9 -8.31 5.97 -6.87
N THR A 10 -7.81 7.15 -7.24
CA THR A 10 -8.49 8.44 -7.02
C THR A 10 -9.04 9.04 -8.32
N GLY A 11 -8.76 8.43 -9.46
CA GLY A 11 -9.18 8.88 -10.79
C GLY A 11 -8.93 7.80 -11.84
N ALA A 12 -9.01 8.19 -13.11
CA ALA A 12 -8.74 7.28 -14.21
C ALA A 12 -7.24 7.00 -14.35
N GLU A 13 -6.87 5.73 -14.29
CA GLU A 13 -5.51 5.24 -14.53
C GLU A 13 -5.52 4.20 -15.65
N THR A 14 -4.40 4.08 -16.35
CA THR A 14 -4.07 2.93 -17.17
C THR A 14 -3.36 1.87 -16.34
N ILE A 15 -3.96 0.68 -16.24
CA ILE A 15 -3.50 -0.40 -15.36
C ILE A 15 -3.25 -1.67 -16.18
N ALA A 16 -2.02 -2.18 -16.13
CA ALA A 16 -1.68 -3.47 -16.69
C ALA A 16 -1.68 -4.58 -15.62
N PHE A 17 -2.33 -5.71 -15.92
CA PHE A 17 -2.34 -6.90 -15.09
C PHE A 17 -1.40 -7.97 -15.69
N THR A 18 -0.49 -8.49 -14.86
CA THR A 18 0.52 -9.48 -15.27
C THR A 18 0.55 -10.67 -14.32
N GLY A 19 1.27 -11.74 -14.66
CA GLY A 19 1.44 -12.88 -13.76
C GLY A 19 0.29 -13.89 -13.85
N ALA A 20 -0.11 -14.46 -12.71
CA ALA A 20 -1.02 -15.60 -12.66
C ALA A 20 -1.91 -15.61 -11.42
N GLY A 21 -2.90 -16.51 -11.39
CA GLY A 21 -3.82 -16.59 -10.25
C GLY A 21 -4.92 -15.52 -10.24
N GLY A 22 -5.49 -15.15 -11.39
CA GLY A 22 -6.75 -14.39 -11.44
C GLY A 22 -6.69 -12.99 -12.07
N LYS A 23 -5.81 -12.73 -13.03
CA LYS A 23 -5.74 -11.43 -13.76
C LYS A 23 -7.08 -11.00 -14.34
N THR A 24 -7.73 -11.88 -15.11
CA THR A 24 -9.00 -11.58 -15.74
C THR A 24 -10.08 -11.30 -14.69
N SER A 25 -10.09 -12.05 -13.58
CA SER A 25 -10.99 -11.78 -12.44
C SER A 25 -10.71 -10.40 -11.84
N ALA A 26 -9.45 -10.03 -11.62
CA ALA A 26 -9.07 -8.72 -11.09
C ALA A 26 -9.49 -7.58 -12.02
N MET A 27 -9.25 -7.73 -13.31
CA MET A 27 -9.68 -6.76 -14.32
C MET A 27 -11.21 -6.61 -14.34
N ALA A 28 -11.95 -7.73 -14.30
CA ALA A 28 -13.42 -7.71 -14.30
C ALA A 28 -13.99 -7.12 -13.00
N THR A 29 -13.46 -7.49 -11.83
CA THR A 29 -13.85 -6.93 -10.53
C THR A 29 -13.59 -5.44 -10.50
N LEU A 30 -12.41 -5.00 -10.92
CA LEU A 30 -12.08 -3.58 -10.92
C LEU A 30 -12.98 -2.78 -11.89
N ALA A 31 -13.28 -3.33 -13.08
CA ALA A 31 -14.17 -2.67 -14.04
C ALA A 31 -15.59 -2.46 -13.49
N ARG A 32 -16.10 -3.36 -12.64
CA ARG A 32 -17.41 -3.22 -11.98
C ARG A 32 -17.41 -2.18 -10.85
N GLU A 33 -16.28 -2.02 -10.17
CA GLU A 33 -16.14 -1.09 -9.04
C GLU A 33 -15.81 0.36 -9.47
N LEU A 34 -15.31 0.53 -10.69
CA LEU A 34 -15.04 1.85 -11.29
C LEU A 34 -16.32 2.46 -11.88
N LEU A 35 -16.37 3.78 -11.92
CA LEU A 35 -17.45 4.50 -12.60
C LEU A 35 -17.26 4.37 -14.12
N PRO A 36 -18.29 3.96 -14.88
CA PRO A 36 -18.19 3.86 -16.32
C PRO A 36 -18.12 5.24 -16.99
N PRO A 37 -17.58 5.33 -18.22
CA PRO A 37 -17.05 4.22 -19.03
C PRO A 37 -15.74 3.63 -18.47
N VAL A 38 -15.53 2.34 -18.70
CA VAL A 38 -14.25 1.66 -18.42
C VAL A 38 -13.87 0.85 -19.64
N VAL A 39 -12.63 1.00 -20.10
CA VAL A 39 -12.13 0.26 -21.26
C VAL A 39 -11.23 -0.87 -20.79
N MET A 40 -11.44 -2.06 -21.36
CA MET A 40 -10.62 -3.24 -21.16
C MET A 40 -10.04 -3.68 -22.49
N THR A 41 -8.81 -4.18 -22.45
CA THR A 41 -8.16 -4.79 -23.61
C THR A 41 -7.14 -5.82 -23.17
N THR A 42 -6.49 -6.46 -24.14
CA THR A 42 -5.47 -7.48 -23.90
C THR A 42 -4.33 -7.32 -24.90
N THR A 43 -3.10 -7.51 -24.43
CA THR A 43 -1.92 -7.64 -25.30
C THR A 43 -1.60 -9.09 -25.62
N THR A 44 -2.42 -10.04 -25.14
CA THR A 44 -2.36 -11.46 -25.50
C THR A 44 -3.73 -12.03 -25.87
N HIS A 45 -3.80 -13.23 -26.43
CA HIS A 45 -5.07 -13.83 -26.83
C HIS A 45 -6.02 -14.09 -25.64
N LEU A 46 -7.23 -13.52 -25.68
CA LEU A 46 -8.26 -13.68 -24.63
C LEU A 46 -9.17 -14.88 -24.91
N GLY A 47 -9.55 -15.64 -23.89
CA GLY A 47 -10.48 -16.75 -24.05
C GLY A 47 -11.91 -16.26 -24.33
N LYS A 48 -12.62 -16.85 -25.30
CA LYS A 48 -14.02 -16.47 -25.65
C LYS A 48 -15.00 -16.46 -24.46
N TRP A 49 -14.83 -17.37 -23.50
CA TRP A 49 -15.66 -17.49 -22.29
C TRP A 49 -15.57 -16.28 -21.34
N GLN A 50 -14.66 -15.36 -21.62
CA GLN A 50 -14.48 -14.10 -20.90
C GLN A 50 -15.28 -12.94 -21.55
N GLY A 51 -16.06 -13.21 -22.60
CA GLY A 51 -16.86 -12.20 -23.30
C GLY A 51 -17.98 -11.55 -22.49
N GLY A 52 -18.41 -12.15 -21.37
CA GLY A 52 -19.42 -11.57 -20.47
C GLY A 52 -18.87 -10.51 -19.50
N ILE A 53 -17.58 -10.16 -19.60
CA ILE A 53 -16.93 -9.19 -18.71
C ILE A 53 -17.29 -7.75 -19.06
N ALA A 54 -17.64 -7.49 -20.33
CA ALA A 54 -18.01 -6.17 -20.83
C ALA A 54 -19.44 -6.17 -21.36
N GLN A 55 -20.12 -5.04 -21.22
CA GLN A 55 -21.45 -4.80 -21.80
C GLN A 55 -21.35 -4.57 -23.32
N GLN A 56 -20.25 -3.94 -23.76
CA GLN A 56 -19.96 -3.69 -25.16
C GLN A 56 -18.64 -4.38 -25.55
N HIS A 57 -18.60 -5.00 -26.73
CA HIS A 57 -17.37 -5.57 -27.30
C HIS A 57 -17.12 -5.00 -28.69
N ILE A 58 -16.00 -4.29 -28.84
CA ILE A 58 -15.54 -3.69 -30.09
C ILE A 58 -14.36 -4.50 -30.61
N ILE A 59 -14.50 -5.01 -31.85
CA ILE A 59 -13.43 -5.73 -32.55
C ILE A 59 -12.87 -4.81 -33.63
N ILE A 60 -11.56 -4.53 -33.56
CA ILE A 60 -10.88 -3.66 -34.53
C ILE A 60 -9.84 -4.42 -35.34
N THR A 61 -9.79 -4.13 -36.64
CA THR A 61 -8.78 -4.67 -37.57
C THR A 61 -7.70 -3.66 -37.92
N SER A 62 -7.93 -2.37 -37.63
CA SER A 62 -6.98 -1.28 -37.86
C SER A 62 -7.18 -0.14 -36.86
N PRO A 63 -6.17 0.70 -36.62
CA PRO A 63 -6.29 1.85 -35.72
C PRO A 63 -7.39 2.83 -36.16
N GLY A 64 -7.61 2.99 -37.47
CA GLY A 64 -8.63 3.87 -38.04
C GLY A 64 -10.06 3.54 -37.62
N ALA A 65 -10.32 2.29 -37.21
CA ALA A 65 -11.65 1.84 -36.78
C ALA A 65 -12.09 2.43 -35.43
N LEU A 66 -11.16 2.84 -34.57
CA LEU A 66 -11.47 3.45 -33.27
C LEU A 66 -11.97 4.89 -33.42
N LYS A 67 -13.18 5.18 -32.96
CA LYS A 67 -13.75 6.53 -32.91
C LYS A 67 -13.98 6.95 -31.46
N LYS A 68 -13.80 8.24 -31.17
CA LYS A 68 -14.05 8.77 -29.80
C LYS A 68 -15.50 8.56 -29.37
N SER A 69 -16.44 8.62 -30.30
CA SER A 69 -17.87 8.37 -30.07
C SER A 69 -18.17 6.99 -29.48
N ASP A 70 -17.28 6.01 -29.71
CA ASP A 70 -17.49 4.64 -29.25
C ASP A 70 -17.36 4.52 -27.73
N PHE A 71 -16.81 5.54 -27.06
CA PHE A 71 -16.49 5.56 -25.63
C PHE A 71 -17.29 6.58 -24.82
N LEU A 72 -18.34 7.18 -25.41
CA LEU A 72 -19.18 8.20 -24.75
C LEU A 72 -20.33 7.61 -23.91
N GLY A 73 -20.46 6.28 -23.85
CA GLY A 73 -21.51 5.59 -23.11
C GLY A 73 -21.20 5.35 -21.63
N SER A 74 -22.19 4.86 -20.89
CA SER A 74 -22.03 4.46 -19.47
C SER A 74 -21.75 2.96 -19.32
N GLU A 75 -21.02 2.38 -20.27
CA GLU A 75 -20.81 0.94 -20.36
C GLU A 75 -19.36 0.54 -20.08
N THR A 76 -19.18 -0.72 -19.69
CA THR A 76 -17.86 -1.38 -19.73
C THR A 76 -17.60 -1.89 -21.15
N ILE A 77 -16.45 -1.52 -21.71
CA ILE A 77 -16.13 -1.73 -23.12
C ILE A 77 -14.90 -2.62 -23.23
N LEU A 78 -15.03 -3.77 -23.88
CA LEU A 78 -13.91 -4.61 -24.27
C LEU A 78 -13.47 -4.25 -25.70
N VAL A 79 -12.18 -4.00 -25.91
CA VAL A 79 -11.60 -3.75 -27.24
C VAL A 79 -10.57 -4.82 -27.57
N THR A 80 -10.78 -5.56 -28.65
CA THR A 80 -9.88 -6.64 -29.09
C THR A 80 -9.58 -6.60 -30.58
N GLY A 81 -8.57 -7.37 -31.00
CA GLY A 81 -8.36 -7.72 -32.40
C GLY A 81 -9.32 -8.82 -32.87
N PRO A 82 -9.32 -9.15 -34.18
CA PRO A 82 -10.12 -10.23 -34.72
C PRO A 82 -9.76 -11.58 -34.08
N PRO A 83 -10.69 -12.54 -33.98
CA PRO A 83 -10.43 -13.83 -33.38
C PRO A 83 -9.41 -14.64 -34.20
N GLY A 84 -8.53 -15.35 -33.50
CA GLY A 84 -7.58 -16.29 -34.10
C GLY A 84 -8.23 -17.62 -34.50
N LYS A 85 -7.43 -18.50 -35.12
CA LYS A 85 -7.85 -19.85 -35.56
C LYS A 85 -8.29 -20.76 -34.40
N ASP A 86 -7.82 -20.49 -33.20
CA ASP A 86 -8.13 -21.20 -31.96
C ASP A 86 -9.33 -20.59 -31.21
N GLU A 87 -10.10 -19.77 -31.92
CA GLU A 87 -11.27 -19.06 -31.41
C GLU A 87 -10.98 -18.05 -30.29
N ARG A 88 -9.73 -17.75 -29.94
CA ARG A 88 -9.43 -16.70 -28.95
C ARG A 88 -9.46 -15.32 -29.59
N TRP A 89 -9.94 -14.31 -28.86
CA TRP A 89 -9.92 -12.93 -29.35
C TRP A 89 -8.47 -12.46 -29.52
N GLY A 90 -8.21 -11.73 -30.61
CA GLY A 90 -6.86 -11.24 -30.93
C GLY A 90 -6.43 -10.11 -29.99
N SER A 91 -5.12 -9.97 -29.80
CA SER A 91 -4.55 -8.79 -29.16
C SER A 91 -4.61 -7.58 -30.10
N LEU A 92 -4.53 -6.38 -29.54
CA LEU A 92 -4.31 -5.18 -30.35
C LEU A 92 -2.86 -5.11 -30.83
N ASN A 93 -2.66 -4.62 -32.06
CA ASN A 93 -1.33 -4.22 -32.50
C ASN A 93 -0.88 -2.95 -31.74
N PRO A 94 0.43 -2.63 -31.70
CA PRO A 94 0.94 -1.50 -30.94
C PRO A 94 0.29 -0.16 -31.30
N GLU A 95 0.07 0.12 -32.59
CA GLU A 95 -0.50 1.38 -33.08
C GLU A 95 -1.96 1.58 -32.62
N SER A 96 -2.78 0.52 -32.69
CA SER A 96 -4.15 0.53 -32.19
C SER A 96 -4.20 0.72 -30.68
N LEU A 97 -3.27 0.10 -29.95
CA LEU A 97 -3.20 0.23 -28.49
C LEU A 97 -2.78 1.65 -28.06
N GLU A 98 -1.83 2.27 -28.76
CA GLU A 98 -1.44 3.67 -28.54
C GLU A 98 -2.58 4.63 -28.84
N LYS A 99 -3.32 4.41 -29.93
CA LYS A 99 -4.51 5.23 -30.23
C LYS A 99 -5.58 5.08 -29.16
N LEU A 100 -5.85 3.85 -28.70
CA LEU A 100 -6.81 3.59 -27.62
C LEU A 100 -6.40 4.30 -26.33
N SER A 101 -5.12 4.19 -25.94
CA SER A 101 -4.54 4.89 -24.79
C SER A 101 -4.76 6.40 -24.86
N ARG A 102 -4.50 7.01 -26.02
CA ARG A 102 -4.71 8.44 -26.24
C ARG A 102 -6.18 8.83 -26.04
N ILE A 103 -7.11 8.07 -26.61
CA ILE A 103 -8.54 8.31 -26.45
C ILE A 103 -8.93 8.22 -24.97
N CYS A 104 -8.51 7.16 -24.27
CA CYS A 104 -8.81 6.99 -22.85
C CYS A 104 -8.27 8.14 -22.00
N ARG A 105 -7.01 8.53 -22.21
CA ARG A 105 -6.37 9.62 -21.45
C ARG A 105 -7.01 10.98 -21.70
N GLU A 106 -7.33 11.31 -22.95
CA GLU A 106 -7.99 12.58 -23.31
C GLU A 106 -9.40 12.73 -22.72
N ASN A 107 -10.05 11.62 -22.38
CA ASN A 107 -11.43 11.60 -21.88
C ASN A 107 -11.52 11.11 -20.43
N GLU A 108 -10.38 11.01 -19.72
CA GLU A 108 -10.31 10.53 -18.32
C GLU A 108 -11.01 9.18 -18.12
N ILE A 109 -10.84 8.26 -19.07
CA ILE A 109 -11.43 6.91 -19.04
C ILE A 109 -10.39 5.91 -18.51
N PRO A 110 -10.69 5.12 -17.46
CA PRO A 110 -9.80 4.06 -17.01
C PRO A 110 -9.57 3.02 -18.11
N LEU A 111 -8.31 2.61 -18.30
CA LEU A 111 -7.91 1.61 -19.28
C LEU A 111 -7.25 0.41 -18.58
N LEU A 112 -7.87 -0.76 -18.64
CA LEU A 112 -7.37 -1.98 -18.04
C LEU A 112 -6.82 -2.92 -19.11
N ILE A 113 -5.62 -3.44 -18.90
CA ILE A 113 -4.87 -4.21 -19.90
C ILE A 113 -4.46 -5.56 -19.30
N GLU A 114 -4.89 -6.68 -19.88
CA GLU A 114 -4.30 -7.99 -19.57
C GLU A 114 -3.02 -8.19 -20.40
N ALA A 115 -1.86 -8.22 -19.74
CA ALA A 115 -0.56 -8.10 -20.40
C ALA A 115 0.15 -9.44 -20.71
N ASP A 116 -0.39 -10.57 -20.23
CA ASP A 116 0.18 -11.90 -20.48
C ASP A 116 -0.81 -13.07 -20.28
N GLY A 117 -0.48 -14.26 -20.78
CA GLY A 117 -1.26 -15.48 -20.55
C GLY A 117 -0.74 -16.32 -19.38
N ALA A 118 -1.60 -17.02 -18.64
CA ALA A 118 -1.18 -17.91 -17.53
C ALA A 118 -1.87 -19.28 -17.48
N ARG A 119 -2.76 -19.61 -18.44
CA ARG A 119 -3.53 -20.87 -18.48
C ARG A 119 -4.19 -21.25 -17.14
N GLN A 120 -4.74 -20.24 -16.44
CA GLN A 120 -5.42 -20.41 -15.15
C GLN A 120 -4.58 -21.06 -14.03
N ARG A 121 -3.25 -21.06 -14.15
CA ARG A 121 -2.38 -21.57 -13.08
C ARG A 121 -2.31 -20.55 -11.92
N PRO A 122 -2.11 -20.98 -10.67
CA PRO A 122 -1.87 -20.09 -9.54
C PRO A 122 -0.62 -19.22 -9.71
N LEU A 123 0.49 -19.82 -10.13
CA LEU A 123 1.79 -19.17 -10.22
C LEU A 123 2.32 -19.18 -11.65
N LYS A 124 3.33 -18.36 -11.93
CA LYS A 124 3.95 -18.25 -13.26
C LYS A 124 5.37 -17.71 -13.19
N ALA A 125 6.20 -18.15 -14.14
CA ALA A 125 7.41 -17.45 -14.55
C ALA A 125 7.27 -16.99 -16.02
N PRO A 126 7.53 -15.70 -16.33
CA PRO A 126 7.37 -15.17 -17.68
C PRO A 126 8.47 -15.65 -18.63
N ALA A 127 8.13 -15.92 -19.89
CA ALA A 127 9.10 -16.22 -20.95
C ALA A 127 9.71 -14.95 -21.53
N GLY A 128 10.75 -15.07 -22.35
CA GLY A 128 11.50 -13.96 -22.95
C GLY A 128 10.63 -12.81 -23.51
N TYR A 129 9.56 -13.13 -24.22
CA TYR A 129 8.71 -12.20 -24.95
C TYR A 129 7.53 -11.59 -24.15
N GLU A 130 7.35 -11.96 -22.88
CA GLU A 130 6.25 -11.50 -22.04
C GLU A 130 6.75 -11.09 -20.63
N PRO A 131 5.99 -10.31 -19.86
CA PRO A 131 4.72 -9.67 -20.21
C PRO A 131 4.87 -8.54 -21.24
N ALA A 132 3.85 -8.36 -22.08
CA ALA A 132 3.81 -7.26 -23.06
C ALA A 132 3.15 -6.02 -22.42
N ILE A 133 3.90 -5.38 -21.51
CA ILE A 133 3.47 -4.20 -20.77
C ILE A 133 3.79 -2.94 -21.61
N PRO A 134 2.80 -2.09 -21.92
CA PRO A 134 3.08 -0.82 -22.57
C PRO A 134 3.90 0.13 -21.67
N PRO A 135 4.85 0.91 -22.22
CA PRO A 135 5.74 1.75 -21.41
C PRO A 135 5.05 2.94 -20.72
N TRP A 136 3.83 3.27 -21.14
CA TRP A 136 3.06 4.44 -20.70
C TRP A 136 1.95 4.11 -19.69
N VAL A 137 1.94 2.89 -19.12
CA VAL A 137 0.99 2.52 -18.07
C VAL A 137 1.32 3.25 -16.77
N ASP A 138 0.28 3.68 -16.05
CA ASP A 138 0.43 4.35 -14.76
C ASP A 138 0.73 3.34 -13.65
N ARG A 139 0.26 2.10 -13.82
CA ARG A 139 0.34 1.04 -12.82
C ARG A 139 0.49 -0.35 -13.45
N VAL A 140 1.27 -1.19 -12.79
CA VAL A 140 1.31 -2.64 -13.05
C VAL A 140 0.88 -3.39 -11.79
N VAL A 141 -0.16 -4.21 -11.93
CA VAL A 141 -0.63 -5.16 -10.91
C VAL A 141 -0.10 -6.55 -11.26
N VAL A 142 0.87 -7.02 -10.50
CA VAL A 142 1.44 -8.37 -10.61
C VAL A 142 0.57 -9.31 -9.81
N MET A 143 -0.01 -10.31 -10.46
CA MET A 143 -0.83 -11.32 -9.81
C MET A 143 -0.01 -12.55 -9.45
N ALA A 144 -0.20 -13.07 -8.23
CA ALA A 144 0.28 -14.38 -7.82
C ALA A 144 -0.78 -15.08 -6.95
N GLY A 145 -1.15 -16.31 -7.32
CA GLY A 145 -2.09 -17.13 -6.57
C GLY A 145 -1.42 -17.91 -5.44
N LEU A 146 -1.86 -17.67 -4.21
CA LEU A 146 -1.39 -18.39 -3.01
C LEU A 146 -1.77 -19.87 -3.02
N GLY A 147 -2.77 -20.27 -3.82
CA GLY A 147 -3.13 -21.68 -4.03
C GLY A 147 -2.04 -22.53 -4.69
N GLY A 148 -0.92 -21.92 -5.12
CA GLY A 148 0.29 -22.63 -5.55
C GLY A 148 1.24 -23.03 -4.42
N LEU A 149 1.14 -22.40 -3.24
CA LEU A 149 2.00 -22.73 -2.09
C LEU A 149 1.70 -24.13 -1.58
N LYS A 150 2.73 -24.81 -1.06
CA LYS A 150 2.70 -26.20 -0.57
C LYS A 150 2.33 -27.25 -1.64
N ARG A 151 2.17 -26.84 -2.90
CA ARG A 151 1.99 -27.74 -4.05
C ARG A 151 3.34 -28.02 -4.70
N ARG A 152 3.37 -29.05 -5.55
CA ARG A 152 4.59 -29.44 -6.27
C ARG A 152 4.85 -28.53 -7.47
N LEU A 153 6.12 -28.22 -7.73
CA LEU A 153 6.52 -27.53 -8.95
C LEU A 153 6.28 -28.41 -10.17
N ASN A 154 5.24 -28.09 -10.93
CA ASN A 154 4.85 -28.76 -12.17
C ASN A 154 3.96 -27.85 -13.03
N ALA A 155 3.61 -28.32 -14.24
CA ALA A 155 2.80 -27.58 -15.19
C ALA A 155 1.33 -27.37 -14.75
N ASP A 156 0.88 -28.07 -13.70
CA ASP A 156 -0.44 -27.91 -13.10
C ASP A 156 -0.52 -26.80 -12.08
N THR A 157 0.61 -26.46 -11.46
CA THR A 157 0.70 -25.46 -10.40
C THR A 157 1.31 -24.16 -10.91
N VAL A 158 2.29 -24.26 -11.81
CA VAL A 158 3.05 -23.12 -12.32
C VAL A 158 2.97 -23.06 -13.84
N HIS A 159 2.63 -21.90 -14.39
CA HIS A 159 2.79 -21.67 -15.82
C HIS A 159 4.29 -21.48 -16.15
N ARG A 160 4.84 -22.40 -16.96
CA ARG A 160 6.28 -22.53 -17.26
C ARG A 160 7.13 -22.88 -16.02
N PRO A 161 6.93 -24.07 -15.44
CA PRO A 161 7.61 -24.47 -14.22
C PRO A 161 9.14 -24.57 -14.39
N GLU A 162 9.65 -24.77 -15.60
CA GLU A 162 11.08 -24.83 -15.90
C GLU A 162 11.75 -23.46 -15.68
N LEU A 163 11.10 -22.36 -16.10
CA LEU A 163 11.60 -21.00 -15.87
C LEU A 163 11.50 -20.62 -14.38
N PHE A 164 10.43 -21.07 -13.71
CA PHE A 164 10.29 -20.90 -12.27
C PHE A 164 11.42 -21.63 -11.52
N SER A 165 11.75 -22.85 -11.94
CA SER A 165 12.89 -23.62 -11.44
C SER A 165 14.21 -22.86 -11.62
N GLN A 166 14.44 -22.28 -12.80
CA GLN A 166 15.65 -21.48 -13.08
C GLN A 166 15.78 -20.26 -12.17
N ILE A 167 14.70 -19.55 -11.90
CA ILE A 167 14.72 -18.36 -11.04
C ILE A 167 14.92 -18.74 -9.56
N THR A 168 14.31 -19.84 -9.11
CA THR A 168 14.22 -20.16 -7.68
C THR A 168 15.26 -21.17 -7.20
N GLY A 169 15.81 -21.98 -8.11
CA GLY A 169 16.61 -23.16 -7.81
C GLY A 169 15.79 -24.40 -7.39
N LEU A 170 14.46 -24.31 -7.34
CA LEU A 170 13.57 -25.40 -6.92
C LEU A 170 13.51 -26.48 -8.00
N ARG A 171 13.68 -27.77 -7.65
CA ARG A 171 13.61 -28.85 -8.64
C ARG A 171 12.16 -29.22 -8.97
N MET A 172 11.95 -29.72 -10.18
CA MET A 172 10.65 -30.21 -10.62
C MET A 172 10.13 -31.29 -9.66
N GLY A 173 8.87 -31.18 -9.25
CA GLY A 173 8.22 -32.07 -8.29
C GLY A 173 8.43 -31.73 -6.82
N GLU A 174 9.37 -30.84 -6.47
CA GLU A 174 9.57 -30.37 -5.09
C GLU A 174 8.46 -29.38 -4.67
N GLU A 175 8.29 -29.22 -3.35
CA GLU A 175 7.26 -28.36 -2.77
C GLU A 175 7.60 -26.86 -2.91
N ILE A 176 6.63 -26.08 -3.39
CA ILE A 176 6.74 -24.63 -3.50
C ILE A 176 6.47 -23.97 -2.14
N LYS A 177 7.56 -23.56 -1.50
CA LYS A 177 7.55 -22.71 -0.29
C LYS A 177 7.45 -21.21 -0.59
N VAL A 178 7.16 -20.43 0.47
CA VAL A 178 7.07 -18.96 0.45
C VAL A 178 8.33 -18.31 -0.14
N GLU A 179 9.51 -18.75 0.29
CA GLU A 179 10.80 -18.22 -0.19
C GLU A 179 10.99 -18.34 -1.72
N HIS A 180 10.42 -19.35 -2.36
CA HIS A 180 10.50 -19.51 -3.81
C HIS A 180 9.60 -18.49 -4.52
N VAL A 181 8.39 -18.28 -4.01
CA VAL A 181 7.47 -17.27 -4.56
C VAL A 181 8.04 -15.87 -4.37
N GLU A 182 8.62 -15.58 -3.20
CA GLU A 182 9.33 -14.33 -2.94
C GLU A 182 10.45 -14.09 -3.96
N ARG A 183 11.33 -15.08 -4.20
CA ARG A 183 12.41 -14.97 -5.20
C ARG A 183 11.90 -14.65 -6.60
N VAL A 184 10.81 -15.28 -7.04
CA VAL A 184 10.22 -14.96 -8.35
C VAL A 184 9.66 -13.56 -8.38
N LEU A 185 8.95 -13.13 -7.34
CA LEU A 185 8.33 -11.81 -7.28
C LEU A 185 9.38 -10.68 -7.23
N ARG A 186 10.53 -10.89 -6.58
CA ARG A 186 11.65 -9.95 -6.59
C ARG A 186 12.45 -9.92 -7.90
N SER A 187 12.33 -10.94 -8.74
CA SER A 187 13.20 -11.09 -9.91
C SER A 187 12.78 -10.17 -11.06
N THR A 188 13.77 -9.51 -11.69
CA THR A 188 13.62 -8.78 -12.97
C THR A 188 13.35 -9.71 -14.16
N SER A 189 13.57 -11.01 -13.99
CA SER A 189 13.15 -12.06 -14.92
C SER A 189 11.84 -12.72 -14.50
N GLY A 190 11.25 -12.29 -13.38
CA GLY A 190 10.03 -12.81 -12.78
C GLY A 190 8.97 -11.71 -12.61
N GLY A 191 8.55 -11.45 -11.37
CA GLY A 191 7.48 -10.52 -11.05
C GLY A 191 7.74 -9.06 -11.42
N LEU A 192 9.01 -8.64 -11.55
CA LEU A 192 9.38 -7.27 -11.95
C LEU A 192 9.64 -7.11 -13.43
N LYS A 193 9.49 -8.18 -14.21
CA LYS A 193 9.90 -8.18 -15.61
C LYS A 193 9.10 -7.19 -16.44
N GLY A 194 9.80 -6.27 -17.10
CA GLY A 194 9.24 -5.33 -18.07
C GLY A 194 8.37 -4.23 -17.46
N ILE A 195 8.33 -4.10 -16.13
CA ILE A 195 7.60 -3.02 -15.48
C ILE A 195 8.34 -1.69 -15.72
N PRO A 196 7.70 -0.66 -16.28
CA PRO A 196 8.33 0.65 -16.49
C PRO A 196 8.72 1.31 -15.17
N ASP A 197 9.84 2.05 -15.14
CA ASP A 197 10.36 2.69 -13.92
C ASP A 197 9.37 3.71 -13.31
N GLY A 198 8.58 4.38 -14.15
CA GLY A 198 7.56 5.34 -13.71
C GLY A 198 6.23 4.72 -13.28
N ALA A 199 6.02 3.42 -13.51
CA ALA A 199 4.77 2.75 -13.19
C ALA A 199 4.72 2.34 -11.71
N ARG A 200 3.56 2.56 -11.05
CA ARG A 200 3.32 2.07 -9.70
C ARG A 200 3.27 0.54 -9.71
N ARG A 201 4.11 -0.10 -8.89
CA ARG A 201 4.21 -1.55 -8.73
C ARG A 201 3.29 -2.00 -7.60
N VAL A 202 2.27 -2.76 -7.96
CA VAL A 202 1.36 -3.40 -7.01
C VAL A 202 1.45 -4.90 -7.16
N LEU A 203 1.52 -5.61 -6.04
CA LEU A 203 1.40 -7.06 -6.01
C LEU A 203 0.00 -7.42 -5.49
N PHE A 204 -0.64 -8.39 -6.11
CA PHE A 204 -1.86 -9.01 -5.59
C PHE A 204 -1.60 -10.50 -5.36
N LEU A 205 -1.53 -10.86 -4.08
CA LEU A 205 -1.56 -12.23 -3.56
C LEU A 205 -3.02 -12.71 -3.48
N ASN A 206 -3.49 -13.31 -4.57
CA ASN A 206 -4.87 -13.80 -4.69
C ASN A 206 -4.99 -15.24 -4.15
N GLN A 207 -6.21 -15.79 -4.13
CA GLN A 207 -6.49 -17.16 -3.67
C GLN A 207 -6.16 -17.37 -2.18
N ALA A 208 -6.33 -16.32 -1.36
CA ALA A 208 -6.15 -16.38 0.09
C ALA A 208 -7.38 -16.98 0.79
N GLU A 209 -7.64 -18.27 0.55
CA GLU A 209 -8.89 -18.95 0.93
C GLU A 209 -9.03 -19.18 2.44
N ASP A 210 -7.93 -19.50 3.12
CA ASP A 210 -7.92 -19.84 4.55
C ASP A 210 -6.94 -18.98 5.37
N LEU A 211 -6.95 -19.16 6.70
CA LEU A 211 -6.07 -18.43 7.62
C LEU A 211 -4.58 -18.72 7.37
N VAL A 212 -4.24 -19.91 6.89
CA VAL A 212 -2.85 -20.30 6.62
C VAL A 212 -2.34 -19.55 5.38
N CYS A 213 -3.14 -19.51 4.32
CA CYS A 213 -2.85 -18.75 3.11
C CYS A 213 -2.74 -17.26 3.43
N LYS A 214 -3.66 -16.70 4.23
CA LYS A 214 -3.57 -15.29 4.67
C LYS A 214 -2.29 -15.01 5.46
N ALA A 215 -1.91 -15.89 6.39
CA ALA A 215 -0.66 -15.75 7.14
C ALA A 215 0.59 -15.84 6.23
N GLN A 216 0.59 -16.74 5.24
CA GLN A 216 1.65 -16.81 4.24
C GLN A 216 1.68 -15.56 3.34
N GLY A 217 0.50 -15.04 2.98
CA GLY A 217 0.35 -13.78 2.26
C GLY A 217 0.93 -12.61 3.04
N ASN A 218 0.64 -12.49 4.33
CA ASN A 218 1.21 -11.45 5.20
C ASN A 218 2.74 -11.53 5.26
N ARG A 219 3.31 -12.74 5.33
CA ARG A 219 4.77 -12.92 5.29
C ARG A 219 5.36 -12.42 3.97
N LEU A 220 4.73 -12.75 2.84
CA LEU A 220 5.15 -12.25 1.53
C LEU A 220 4.99 -10.74 1.42
N ALA A 221 3.89 -10.18 1.92
CA ALA A 221 3.64 -8.75 1.91
C ALA A 221 4.75 -8.00 2.66
N ASN A 222 5.01 -8.37 3.91
CA ASN A 222 6.07 -7.75 4.72
C ASN A 222 7.46 -7.89 4.07
N ALA A 223 7.73 -9.03 3.42
CA ALA A 223 8.98 -9.20 2.72
C ALA A 223 9.08 -8.25 1.51
N LEU A 224 8.00 -8.06 0.76
CA LEU A 224 8.01 -7.42 -0.57
C LEU A 224 7.63 -5.93 -0.57
N GLU A 225 7.41 -5.32 0.60
CA GLU A 225 7.08 -3.89 0.75
C GLU A 225 8.21 -2.94 0.28
N ASP A 226 9.45 -3.41 0.23
CA ASP A 226 10.60 -2.66 -0.31
C ASP A 226 10.61 -2.59 -1.84
N VAL A 227 9.95 -3.56 -2.49
CA VAL A 227 9.92 -3.70 -3.95
C VAL A 227 8.61 -3.18 -4.54
N TYR A 228 7.48 -3.51 -3.91
CA TYR A 228 6.15 -3.12 -4.35
C TYR A 228 5.61 -2.02 -3.46
N GLN A 229 5.13 -0.92 -4.06
CA GLN A 229 4.53 0.17 -3.29
C GLN A 229 3.28 -0.27 -2.55
N ARG A 230 2.60 -1.32 -3.04
CA ARG A 230 1.49 -1.94 -2.35
C ARG A 230 1.43 -3.44 -2.56
N VAL A 231 1.09 -4.19 -1.52
CA VAL A 231 0.80 -5.63 -1.59
C VAL A 231 -0.61 -5.90 -1.10
N LEU A 232 -1.45 -6.45 -1.98
CA LEU A 232 -2.83 -6.79 -1.71
C LEU A 232 -2.94 -8.28 -1.41
N ILE A 233 -3.76 -8.63 -0.42
CA ILE A 233 -4.09 -10.02 -0.10
C ILE A 233 -5.60 -10.18 -0.21
N GLY A 234 -6.06 -11.11 -1.02
CA GLY A 234 -7.48 -11.25 -1.31
C GLY A 234 -7.87 -12.59 -1.89
N LEU A 235 -9.17 -12.72 -2.12
CA LEU A 235 -9.77 -13.86 -2.76
C LEU A 235 -10.77 -13.35 -3.80
N LEU A 236 -10.30 -13.11 -5.01
CA LEU A 236 -11.16 -12.79 -6.15
C LEU A 236 -11.82 -14.07 -6.67
N ALA A 237 -13.12 -14.00 -6.88
CA ALA A 237 -13.91 -15.08 -7.43
C ALA A 237 -13.76 -15.17 -8.96
N GLN A 238 -14.55 -16.06 -9.58
CA GLN A 238 -14.59 -16.18 -11.05
C GLN A 238 -15.00 -14.86 -11.72
N PRO A 239 -14.69 -14.66 -13.01
CA PRO A 239 -15.21 -13.51 -13.76
C PRO A 239 -16.73 -13.43 -13.57
N ASN A 240 -17.23 -12.28 -13.13
CA ASN A 240 -18.64 -11.97 -12.79
C ASN A 240 -19.07 -12.23 -11.34
N ALA A 241 -18.17 -12.68 -10.46
CA ALA A 241 -18.38 -12.70 -9.03
C ALA A 241 -17.37 -11.78 -8.34
N ASP A 242 -17.82 -11.07 -7.31
CA ASP A 242 -16.95 -10.22 -6.49
C ASP A 242 -16.34 -11.05 -5.36
N GLY A 243 -15.10 -10.74 -5.04
CA GLY A 243 -14.35 -11.41 -3.99
C GLY A 243 -13.59 -10.39 -3.16
N PRO A 244 -13.46 -10.60 -1.84
CA PRO A 244 -12.93 -9.56 -0.95
C PRO A 244 -11.42 -9.39 -1.11
N VAL A 245 -10.96 -8.14 -1.01
CA VAL A 245 -9.59 -7.86 -0.57
C VAL A 245 -9.57 -7.79 0.96
N PHE A 246 -8.73 -8.61 1.57
CA PHE A 246 -8.62 -8.74 3.03
C PHE A 246 -7.70 -7.67 3.63
N SER A 247 -6.57 -7.38 2.98
CA SER A 247 -5.64 -6.35 3.39
C SER A 247 -4.92 -5.72 2.20
N ALA A 248 -4.49 -4.48 2.39
CA ALA A 248 -3.72 -3.69 1.45
C ALA A 248 -2.53 -3.07 2.19
N HIS A 249 -1.40 -3.78 2.12
CA HIS A 249 -0.14 -3.43 2.76
C HIS A 249 0.54 -2.33 1.98
N SER A 250 0.95 -1.27 2.65
CA SER A 250 1.87 -0.29 2.12
C SER A 250 2.75 0.27 3.23
N GLN A 251 3.92 0.75 2.82
CA GLN A 251 4.87 1.39 3.71
C GLN A 251 4.22 2.61 4.38
N THR A 252 4.36 2.69 5.71
CA THR A 252 3.80 3.76 6.55
C THR A 252 4.93 4.63 7.06
N ALA A 253 4.92 5.92 6.74
CA ALA A 253 5.90 6.85 7.29
C ALA A 253 5.63 7.12 8.78
N GLY A 254 6.68 7.37 9.56
CA GLY A 254 6.57 7.87 10.93
C GLY A 254 6.90 9.35 10.97
N ILE A 255 6.08 10.17 11.64
CA ILE A 255 6.38 11.56 11.95
C ILE A 255 6.34 11.73 13.46
N ILE A 256 7.47 12.05 14.07
CA ILE A 256 7.60 12.33 15.49
C ILE A 256 7.60 13.84 15.68
N LEU A 257 6.58 14.37 16.36
CA LEU A 257 6.48 15.79 16.67
C LEU A 257 7.29 16.07 17.94
N ALA A 258 8.40 16.79 17.79
CA ALA A 258 9.38 17.05 18.86
C ALA A 258 9.79 18.53 18.96
N ALA A 259 9.02 19.45 18.37
CA ALA A 259 9.44 20.84 18.19
C ALA A 259 9.19 21.78 19.39
N GLY A 260 8.43 21.34 20.40
CA GLY A 260 7.99 22.19 21.52
C GLY A 260 9.11 22.61 22.48
N GLY A 261 8.98 23.81 23.07
CA GLY A 261 10.00 24.46 23.91
C GLY A 261 10.02 24.08 25.40
N SER A 262 9.13 23.22 25.88
CA SER A 262 9.18 22.65 27.25
C SER A 262 9.23 23.66 28.41
N GLU A 263 8.58 24.82 28.27
CA GLU A 263 8.71 25.95 29.21
C GLU A 263 8.42 25.61 30.68
N ARG A 264 7.51 24.66 30.95
CA ARG A 264 7.09 24.28 32.31
C ARG A 264 8.06 23.34 33.02
N LEU A 265 8.88 22.60 32.27
CA LEU A 265 9.84 21.64 32.82
C LEU A 265 11.21 22.27 33.08
N GLY A 266 11.50 23.43 32.48
CA GLY A 266 12.81 24.09 32.57
C GLY A 266 13.95 23.35 31.84
N VAL A 267 13.68 22.15 31.33
CA VAL A 267 14.59 21.32 30.52
C VAL A 267 13.86 20.82 29.27
N PRO A 268 14.58 20.46 28.19
CA PRO A 268 13.96 19.92 26.98
C PRO A 268 13.31 18.57 27.27
N LYS A 269 11.97 18.47 27.21
CA LYS A 269 11.24 17.23 27.53
C LYS A 269 11.62 16.05 26.65
N GLN A 270 12.07 16.34 25.43
CA GLN A 270 12.58 15.36 24.46
C GLN A 270 13.83 14.62 24.97
N LEU A 271 14.58 15.22 25.90
CA LEU A 271 15.84 14.72 26.42
C LEU A 271 15.75 14.19 27.86
N LEU A 272 14.54 14.14 28.43
CA LEU A 272 14.31 13.49 29.71
C LEU A 272 14.75 12.02 29.64
N ASP A 273 15.31 11.52 30.74
CA ASP A 273 15.74 10.13 30.83
C ASP A 273 14.54 9.19 30.97
N TRP A 274 14.55 8.17 30.12
CA TRP A 274 13.62 7.05 30.13
C TRP A 274 14.44 5.76 30.19
N PHE A 275 14.86 5.40 31.41
CA PHE A 275 15.62 4.19 31.71
C PHE A 275 16.96 4.13 30.99
N GLY A 276 17.74 5.22 31.11
CA GLY A 276 19.06 5.37 30.50
C GLY A 276 19.02 5.79 29.02
N LYS A 277 17.87 6.26 28.52
CA LYS A 277 17.70 6.73 27.14
C LYS A 277 16.87 8.00 27.09
N PRO A 278 17.24 8.99 26.25
CA PRO A 278 16.37 10.14 26.01
C PRO A 278 14.99 9.72 25.47
N PHE A 279 13.93 10.42 25.89
CA PHE A 279 12.56 10.22 25.39
C PHE A 279 12.51 10.12 23.86
N ILE A 280 13.16 11.06 23.18
CA ILE A 280 13.13 11.12 21.72
C ILE A 280 13.80 9.89 21.07
N VAL A 281 14.86 9.37 21.68
CA VAL A 281 15.54 8.15 21.23
C VAL A 281 14.62 6.95 21.42
N GLN A 282 13.94 6.84 22.56
CA GLN A 282 13.00 5.77 22.81
C GLN A 282 11.83 5.78 21.82
N VAL A 283 11.22 6.95 21.56
CA VAL A 283 10.11 7.08 20.61
C VAL A 283 10.56 6.75 19.18
N ALA A 284 11.74 7.21 18.77
CA ALA A 284 12.33 6.90 17.47
C ALA A 284 12.61 5.39 17.30
N GLN A 285 13.18 4.75 18.32
CA GLN A 285 13.42 3.30 18.33
C GLN A 285 12.10 2.52 18.26
N THR A 286 11.07 2.96 18.99
CA THR A 286 9.72 2.38 18.92
C THR A 286 9.16 2.45 17.50
N ALA A 287 9.24 3.62 16.85
CA ALA A 287 8.75 3.82 15.49
C ALA A 287 9.46 2.91 14.48
N LEU A 288 10.80 2.89 14.50
CA LEU A 288 11.62 2.05 13.63
C LEU A 288 11.36 0.56 13.86
N THR A 289 11.31 0.13 15.12
CA THR A 289 11.03 -1.27 15.49
C THR A 289 9.66 -1.71 14.99
N ALA A 290 8.68 -0.82 15.00
CA ALA A 290 7.33 -1.10 14.51
C ALA A 290 7.23 -1.19 12.98
N GLY A 291 8.30 -0.88 12.23
CA GLY A 291 8.34 -0.92 10.78
C GLY A 291 7.93 0.38 10.10
N LEU A 292 7.88 1.50 10.83
CA LEU A 292 7.66 2.81 10.20
C LEU A 292 8.89 3.21 9.38
N PHE A 293 8.66 3.63 8.14
CA PHE A 293 9.72 4.10 7.26
C PHE A 293 9.15 5.03 6.16
N PRO A 294 9.81 6.14 5.82
CA PRO A 294 10.87 6.77 6.59
C PRO A 294 10.35 7.26 7.96
N VAL A 295 11.24 7.40 8.94
CA VAL A 295 10.92 8.07 10.22
C VAL A 295 11.49 9.48 10.18
N VAL A 296 10.61 10.47 10.29
CA VAL A 296 10.91 11.89 10.33
C VAL A 296 10.73 12.41 11.75
N VAL A 297 11.71 13.13 12.26
CA VAL A 297 11.62 13.84 13.55
C VAL A 297 11.56 15.34 13.28
N VAL A 298 10.47 15.98 13.67
CA VAL A 298 10.29 17.42 13.50
C VAL A 298 10.81 18.14 14.74
N THR A 299 11.88 18.91 14.59
CA THR A 299 12.56 19.65 15.66
C THR A 299 12.20 21.15 15.62
N GLY A 300 12.49 21.85 16.71
CA GLY A 300 12.17 23.27 16.90
C GLY A 300 13.17 23.91 17.86
N ALA A 301 12.72 24.28 19.06
CA ALA A 301 13.50 25.01 20.07
C ALA A 301 14.89 24.40 20.40
N HIS A 302 14.98 23.07 20.51
CA HIS A 302 16.19 22.35 20.95
C HIS A 302 16.81 21.48 19.83
N GLN A 303 16.84 22.00 18.61
CA GLN A 303 17.25 21.23 17.42
C GLN A 303 18.59 20.50 17.59
N ALA A 304 19.67 21.21 17.94
CA ALA A 304 21.01 20.65 17.93
C ALA A 304 21.18 19.49 18.93
N GLU A 305 20.61 19.62 20.13
CA GLU A 305 20.68 18.59 21.17
C GLU A 305 19.86 17.35 20.78
N ILE A 306 18.67 17.55 20.20
CA ILE A 306 17.82 16.46 19.70
C ILE A 306 18.49 15.71 18.54
N GLU A 307 19.07 16.44 17.58
CA GLU A 307 19.79 15.85 16.45
C GLU A 307 21.01 15.05 16.90
N THR A 308 21.73 15.55 17.91
CA THR A 308 22.87 14.85 18.50
C THR A 308 22.43 13.53 19.15
N ALA A 309 21.33 13.54 19.91
CA ALA A 309 20.80 12.32 20.55
C ALA A 309 20.34 11.26 19.54
N LEU A 310 19.94 11.68 18.33
CA LEU A 310 19.41 10.81 17.27
C LEU A 310 20.46 10.38 16.23
N ALA A 311 21.71 10.83 16.36
CA ALA A 311 22.74 10.68 15.31
C ALA A 311 22.97 9.22 14.87
N ASP A 312 22.81 8.26 15.77
CA ASP A 312 23.02 6.83 15.51
C ASP A 312 21.77 6.09 14.99
N LEU A 313 20.64 6.79 14.82
CA LEU A 313 19.40 6.20 14.34
C LEU A 313 19.15 6.54 12.87
N PRO A 314 18.55 5.62 12.08
CA PRO A 314 18.17 5.87 10.69
C PRO A 314 16.90 6.73 10.58
N VAL A 315 16.94 7.93 11.16
CA VAL A 315 15.85 8.91 11.15
C VAL A 315 16.28 10.17 10.40
N ARG A 316 15.29 10.91 9.90
CA ARG A 316 15.51 12.21 9.24
C ARG A 316 15.00 13.33 10.14
N CYS A 317 15.89 14.21 10.57
CA CYS A 317 15.50 15.41 11.30
C CYS A 317 15.08 16.53 10.34
N VAL A 318 14.00 17.23 10.68
CA VAL A 318 13.45 18.36 9.92
C VAL A 318 13.20 19.51 10.89
N HIS A 319 13.88 20.63 10.68
CA HIS A 319 13.69 21.81 11.51
C HIS A 319 12.43 22.59 11.11
N ASN A 320 11.59 22.92 12.08
CA ASN A 320 10.47 23.84 11.94
C ASN A 320 10.80 25.18 12.63
N PRO A 321 11.12 26.24 11.86
CA PRO A 321 11.42 27.55 12.44
C PRO A 321 10.19 28.19 13.10
N ASP A 322 8.98 27.85 12.63
CA ASP A 322 7.71 28.40 13.09
C ASP A 322 7.08 27.56 14.21
N TRP A 323 7.87 26.81 14.97
CA TRP A 323 7.36 25.91 16.02
C TRP A 323 6.52 26.62 17.08
N ALA A 324 6.82 27.90 17.35
CA ALA A 324 6.11 28.73 18.32
C ALA A 324 4.67 29.09 17.87
N SER A 325 4.33 28.92 16.60
CA SER A 325 2.98 29.19 16.08
C SER A 325 1.97 28.06 16.37
N GLY A 326 2.41 27.00 17.07
CA GLY A 326 1.58 25.88 17.49
C GLY A 326 1.82 24.56 16.76
N GLN A 327 1.16 23.50 17.22
CA GLN A 327 1.39 22.13 16.72
C GLN A 327 1.13 21.97 15.21
N ALA A 328 0.24 22.77 14.63
CA ALA A 328 -0.06 22.72 13.21
C ALA A 328 1.15 23.01 12.30
N SER A 329 2.05 23.94 12.65
CA SER A 329 3.23 24.23 11.82
C SER A 329 4.19 23.03 11.77
N SER A 330 4.36 22.34 12.89
CA SER A 330 5.20 21.14 12.99
C SER A 330 4.61 19.97 12.21
N LEU A 331 3.29 19.80 12.27
CA LEU A 331 2.59 18.80 11.46
C LEU A 331 2.81 19.04 9.96
N LYS A 332 2.68 20.30 9.51
CA LYS A 332 2.91 20.68 8.10
C LYS A 332 4.36 20.47 7.68
N ALA A 333 5.33 20.82 8.53
CA ALA A 333 6.75 20.58 8.28
C ALA A 333 7.05 19.09 8.09
N GLY A 334 6.49 18.24 8.98
CA GLY A 334 6.57 16.78 8.85
C GLY A 334 5.99 16.28 7.53
N LEU A 335 4.75 16.66 7.19
CA LEU A 335 4.10 16.24 5.95
C LEU A 335 4.84 16.69 4.69
N LYS A 336 5.38 17.92 4.68
CA LYS A 336 6.14 18.46 3.54
C LYS A 336 7.43 17.69 3.28
N SER A 337 7.97 17.03 4.30
CA SER A 337 9.22 16.27 4.18
C SER A 337 9.04 14.84 3.66
N LEU A 338 7.81 14.34 3.63
CA LEU A 338 7.51 12.99 3.16
C LEU A 338 7.72 12.86 1.65
N PRO A 339 8.09 11.67 1.15
CA PRO A 339 8.10 11.40 -0.28
C PRO A 339 6.72 11.57 -0.90
N ASP A 340 6.65 12.01 -2.17
CA ASP A 340 5.38 12.23 -2.89
C ASP A 340 4.51 10.97 -3.02
N HIS A 341 5.13 9.79 -2.95
CA HIS A 341 4.46 8.49 -3.06
C HIS A 341 4.07 7.88 -1.70
N CYS A 342 4.13 8.65 -0.61
CA CYS A 342 3.77 8.17 0.72
C CYS A 342 2.25 7.96 0.85
N ASP A 343 1.83 6.71 1.04
CA ASP A 343 0.42 6.32 1.12
C ASP A 343 -0.25 6.72 2.44
N CYS A 344 0.50 6.74 3.53
CA CYS A 344 0.00 7.07 4.86
C CYS A 344 1.16 7.46 5.79
N ALA A 345 0.85 8.24 6.83
CA ALA A 345 1.80 8.66 7.84
C ALA A 345 1.20 8.51 9.24
N MET A 346 1.99 7.96 10.16
CA MET A 346 1.65 7.87 11.56
C MET A 346 2.36 8.96 12.36
N PHE A 347 1.57 9.71 13.12
CA PHE A 347 2.07 10.77 13.99
C PHE A 347 2.23 10.26 15.41
N LEU A 348 3.45 10.39 15.93
CA LEU A 348 3.84 10.11 17.29
C LEU A 348 4.22 11.41 18.00
N LEU A 349 4.12 11.41 19.33
CA LEU A 349 4.51 12.54 20.16
C LEU A 349 5.79 12.18 20.92
N SER A 350 6.71 13.15 21.03
CA SER A 350 8.00 12.93 21.71
C SER A 350 7.87 12.76 23.23
N ASP A 351 6.74 13.16 23.81
CA ASP A 351 6.44 13.13 25.24
C ASP A 351 5.69 11.85 25.68
N GLN A 352 5.60 10.85 24.80
CA GLN A 352 4.97 9.57 25.10
C GLN A 352 5.94 8.38 24.89
N PRO A 353 7.04 8.28 25.65
CA PRO A 353 8.04 7.21 25.51
C PRO A 353 7.49 5.80 25.85
N GLN A 354 6.39 5.73 26.61
CA GLN A 354 5.70 4.51 27.00
C GLN A 354 4.94 3.83 25.86
N ILE A 355 4.72 4.52 24.73
CA ILE A 355 4.06 3.93 23.56
C ILE A 355 4.89 2.75 23.05
N THR A 356 4.24 1.60 22.90
CA THR A 356 4.90 0.36 22.53
C THR A 356 4.92 0.17 21.01
N SER A 357 5.95 -0.51 20.50
CA SER A 357 5.99 -0.91 19.08
C SER A 357 4.84 -1.86 18.73
N HIS A 358 4.26 -2.56 19.71
CA HIS A 358 3.08 -3.39 19.51
C HIS A 358 1.84 -2.56 19.16
N LEU A 359 1.55 -1.49 19.91
CA LEU A 359 0.44 -0.57 19.58
C LEU A 359 0.59 0.02 18.18
N VAL A 360 1.80 0.49 17.84
CA VAL A 360 2.11 1.04 16.52
C VAL A 360 1.84 0.00 15.42
N ARG A 361 2.34 -1.23 15.56
CA ARG A 361 2.08 -2.31 14.60
C ARG A 361 0.59 -2.65 14.46
N GLN A 362 -0.15 -2.70 15.56
CA GLN A 362 -1.59 -2.98 15.53
C GLN A 362 -2.37 -1.89 14.78
N LEU A 363 -1.98 -0.61 14.90
CA LEU A 363 -2.57 0.47 14.11
C LEU A 363 -2.24 0.34 12.61
N ILE A 364 -1.02 -0.06 12.26
CA ILE A 364 -0.62 -0.33 10.86
C ILE A 364 -1.45 -1.48 10.29
N GLU A 365 -1.48 -2.64 10.98
CA GLU A 365 -2.24 -3.83 10.55
C GLU A 365 -3.74 -3.51 10.40
N ARG A 366 -4.29 -2.74 11.35
CA ARG A 366 -5.68 -2.29 11.30
C ARG A 366 -5.94 -1.40 10.09
N HIS A 367 -5.03 -0.45 9.82
CA HIS A 367 -5.11 0.38 8.62
C HIS A 367 -5.01 -0.46 7.34
N HIS A 368 -4.09 -1.42 7.25
CA HIS A 368 -3.98 -2.31 6.10
C HIS A 368 -5.26 -3.10 5.85
N ALA A 369 -5.99 -3.52 6.88
CA ALA A 369 -7.24 -4.28 6.75
C ALA A 369 -8.46 -3.44 6.38
N VAL A 370 -8.52 -2.17 6.82
CA VAL A 370 -9.71 -1.32 6.67
C VAL A 370 -9.53 -0.21 5.63
N ARG A 371 -8.32 0.33 5.51
CA ARG A 371 -7.96 1.50 4.70
C ARG A 371 -8.81 2.74 5.01
N ALA A 372 -9.12 2.94 6.30
CA ALA A 372 -9.80 4.15 6.75
C ALA A 372 -8.90 5.40 6.57
N PRO A 373 -9.49 6.59 6.33
CA PRO A 373 -8.73 7.83 6.23
C PRO A 373 -7.92 8.13 7.50
N ILE A 374 -8.48 7.82 8.67
CA ILE A 374 -7.84 7.99 9.98
C ILE A 374 -7.95 6.69 10.76
N THR A 375 -6.85 6.24 11.35
CA THR A 375 -6.80 5.09 12.27
C THR A 375 -6.16 5.52 13.58
N ALA A 376 -6.85 5.33 14.70
CA ALA A 376 -6.41 5.81 16.01
C ALA A 376 -6.79 4.83 17.14
N PRO A 377 -6.05 4.79 18.26
CA PRO A 377 -6.43 4.00 19.40
C PRO A 377 -7.58 4.66 20.19
N MET A 378 -8.44 3.82 20.77
CA MET A 378 -9.53 4.20 21.66
C MET A 378 -9.36 3.47 23.00
N ILE A 379 -9.20 4.23 24.07
CA ILE A 379 -8.87 3.74 25.42
C ILE A 379 -9.88 4.36 26.39
N ARG A 380 -10.75 3.54 27.01
CA ARG A 380 -11.81 4.02 27.90
C ARG A 380 -12.60 5.21 27.31
N GLU A 381 -13.06 5.06 26.07
CA GLU A 381 -13.81 6.08 25.30
C GLU A 381 -13.03 7.37 24.99
N ARG A 382 -11.74 7.42 25.31
CA ARG A 382 -10.84 8.52 24.97
C ARG A 382 -9.95 8.10 23.81
N ARG A 383 -9.85 8.96 22.80
CA ARG A 383 -8.87 8.78 21.72
C ARG A 383 -7.46 8.99 22.26
N GLY A 384 -6.57 8.03 22.01
CA GLY A 384 -5.14 8.13 22.29
C GLY A 384 -4.31 8.47 21.05
N ASN A 385 -3.00 8.40 21.24
CA ASN A 385 -1.98 8.44 20.19
C ASN A 385 -1.23 7.09 20.17
N PRO A 386 -0.48 6.77 19.11
CA PRO A 386 -0.28 7.56 17.88
C PRO A 386 -1.48 7.50 16.93
N VAL A 387 -1.53 8.40 15.95
CA VAL A 387 -2.63 8.46 14.96
C VAL A 387 -2.07 8.30 13.56
N LEU A 388 -2.64 7.37 12.79
CA LEU A 388 -2.32 7.15 11.39
C LEU A 388 -3.30 7.91 10.50
N PHE A 389 -2.76 8.66 9.55
CA PHE A 389 -3.49 9.43 8.54
C PHE A 389 -3.14 8.92 7.14
N ALA A 390 -4.16 8.56 6.36
CA ALA A 390 -3.99 8.18 4.96
C ALA A 390 -3.74 9.42 4.08
N SER A 391 -3.09 9.24 2.93
CA SER A 391 -2.71 10.32 2.01
C SER A 391 -3.86 11.24 1.60
N GLN A 392 -5.08 10.71 1.46
CA GLN A 392 -6.29 11.49 1.18
C GLN A 392 -6.62 12.56 2.24
N THR A 393 -6.09 12.44 3.46
CA THR A 393 -6.25 13.43 4.52
C THR A 393 -5.17 14.52 4.50
N PHE A 394 -4.07 14.33 3.76
CA PHE A 394 -2.91 15.23 3.80
C PHE A 394 -3.26 16.64 3.30
N GLY A 395 -4.15 16.76 2.32
CA GLY A 395 -4.66 18.05 1.88
C GLY A 395 -5.32 18.84 3.02
N ALA A 396 -6.26 18.21 3.73
CA ALA A 396 -6.94 18.83 4.87
C ALA A 396 -5.97 19.14 6.02
N LEU A 397 -5.00 18.25 6.29
CA LEU A 397 -3.96 18.48 7.30
C LEU A 397 -3.08 19.69 7.01
N ARG A 398 -2.81 20.01 5.73
CA ARG A 398 -2.05 21.19 5.32
C ARG A 398 -2.78 22.50 5.60
N GLU A 399 -4.11 22.48 5.70
CA GLU A 399 -4.94 23.66 5.95
C GLU A 399 -5.17 23.96 7.44
N VAL A 400 -4.83 23.03 8.34
CA VAL A 400 -5.03 23.22 9.79
C VAL A 400 -4.20 24.38 10.34
N SER A 401 -4.73 25.13 11.31
CA SER A 401 -4.03 26.22 12.00
C SER A 401 -4.09 26.09 13.53
N GLY A 402 -3.16 26.74 14.22
CA GLY A 402 -3.11 26.81 15.68
C GLY A 402 -2.72 25.48 16.35
N ASP A 403 -3.16 25.31 17.61
CA ASP A 403 -2.71 24.23 18.48
C ASP A 403 -3.52 22.94 18.37
N GLN A 404 -4.61 22.92 17.60
CA GLN A 404 -5.42 21.70 17.47
C GLN A 404 -4.69 20.56 16.76
N GLY A 405 -3.70 20.88 15.92
CA GLY A 405 -2.96 19.90 15.13
C GLY A 405 -3.91 18.95 14.35
N GLY A 406 -3.55 17.67 14.24
CA GLY A 406 -4.34 16.69 13.50
C GLY A 406 -5.78 16.48 14.03
N ARG A 407 -6.11 16.98 15.23
CA ARG A 407 -7.45 16.83 15.83
C ARG A 407 -8.52 17.57 15.03
N ALA A 408 -8.16 18.66 14.35
CA ALA A 408 -9.09 19.52 13.62
C ALA A 408 -9.85 18.80 12.48
N ILE A 409 -9.28 17.73 11.92
CA ILE A 409 -9.85 17.03 10.77
C ILE A 409 -10.67 15.78 11.13
N PHE A 410 -10.76 15.40 12.42
CA PHE A 410 -11.45 14.17 12.84
C PHE A 410 -12.94 14.15 12.48
N ASN A 411 -13.59 15.32 12.47
CA ASN A 411 -15.00 15.41 12.11
C ASN A 411 -15.22 15.41 10.58
N ALA A 412 -14.16 15.63 9.78
CA ALA A 412 -14.25 15.70 8.33
C ALA A 412 -14.05 14.34 7.65
N PHE A 413 -13.53 13.34 8.38
CA PHE A 413 -13.20 12.03 7.84
C PHE A 413 -13.71 10.90 8.72
N LYS A 414 -14.02 9.76 8.09
CA LYS A 414 -14.29 8.53 8.82
C LYS A 414 -13.04 8.10 9.60
N VAL A 415 -13.24 7.82 10.89
CA VAL A 415 -12.20 7.29 11.78
C VAL A 415 -12.48 5.82 12.04
N ASP A 416 -11.46 4.99 11.96
CA ASP A 416 -11.48 3.63 12.46
C ASP A 416 -10.69 3.54 13.77
N TYR A 417 -11.37 3.13 14.83
CA TYR A 417 -10.78 3.06 16.16
C TYR A 417 -10.30 1.65 16.49
N LEU A 418 -9.07 1.55 16.98
CA LEU A 418 -8.52 0.34 17.58
C LEU A 418 -8.77 0.36 19.09
N PRO A 419 -9.62 -0.53 19.64
CA PRO A 419 -9.75 -0.66 21.09
C PRO A 419 -8.40 -1.01 21.72
N TRP A 420 -7.98 -0.26 22.74
CA TRP A 420 -6.72 -0.47 23.43
C TRP A 420 -6.89 -0.37 24.94
N ILE A 421 -6.27 -1.30 25.67
CA ILE A 421 -6.52 -1.47 27.12
C ILE A 421 -5.50 -0.72 28.00
N ASP A 422 -4.30 -0.46 27.48
CA ASP A 422 -3.25 0.19 28.25
C ASP A 422 -3.52 1.69 28.37
N VAL A 423 -3.92 2.11 29.58
CA VAL A 423 -4.25 3.51 29.89
C VAL A 423 -3.05 4.43 29.86
N ARG A 424 -1.82 3.91 29.98
CA ARG A 424 -0.60 4.70 29.95
C ARG A 424 -0.42 5.40 28.61
N ALA A 425 -1.00 4.86 27.53
CA ALA A 425 -1.01 5.50 26.22
C ALA A 425 -1.83 6.82 26.15
N LEU A 426 -2.61 7.14 27.19
CA LEU A 426 -3.31 8.43 27.33
C LEU A 426 -2.50 9.49 28.08
N LEU A 427 -1.37 9.12 28.69
CA LEU A 427 -0.54 10.03 29.46
C LEU A 427 0.41 10.80 28.54
N ASP A 428 0.58 12.08 28.82
CA ASP A 428 1.58 12.99 28.29
C ASP A 428 2.44 13.53 29.44
N VAL A 429 3.67 13.97 29.12
CA VAL A 429 4.59 14.57 30.09
C VAL A 429 4.78 16.04 29.75
N ASP A 430 4.12 16.92 30.49
CA ASP A 430 4.24 18.38 30.36
C ASP A 430 4.87 19.04 31.59
N GLN A 431 4.83 18.38 32.75
CA GLN A 431 5.42 18.81 34.01
C GLN A 431 6.04 17.62 34.76
N GLU A 432 6.85 17.90 35.78
CA GLU A 432 7.55 16.87 36.55
C GLU A 432 6.60 15.88 37.24
N SER A 433 5.42 16.36 37.70
CA SER A 433 4.37 15.49 38.26
C SER A 433 3.86 14.45 37.26
N ASP A 434 3.83 14.79 35.97
CA ASP A 434 3.36 13.89 34.93
C ASP A 434 4.38 12.78 34.68
N LEU A 435 5.67 13.11 34.72
CA LEU A 435 6.76 12.14 34.63
C LEU A 435 6.70 11.13 35.79
N ASN A 436 6.53 11.62 37.01
CA ASN A 436 6.43 10.76 38.20
C ASN A 436 5.22 9.82 38.11
N ASN A 437 4.05 10.36 37.75
CA ASN A 437 2.85 9.56 37.53
C ASN A 437 3.03 8.53 36.39
N LEU A 438 3.72 8.90 35.32
CA LEU A 438 4.02 7.97 34.23
C LEU A 438 4.93 6.83 34.69
N ILE A 439 5.99 7.12 35.45
CA ILE A 439 6.90 6.11 36.01
C ILE A 439 6.15 5.18 36.97
N GLU A 440 5.37 5.74 37.91
CA GLU A 440 4.57 4.99 38.87
C GLU A 440 3.59 4.04 38.18
N GLN A 441 2.87 4.50 37.17
CA GLN A 441 1.96 3.64 36.40
C GLN A 441 2.70 2.61 35.55
N TYR A 442 3.94 2.87 35.15
CA TYR A 442 4.70 1.96 34.30
C TYR A 442 5.33 0.80 35.08
N PHE A 443 5.83 1.05 36.29
CA PHE A 443 6.54 0.05 37.12
C PHE A 443 5.74 -0.44 38.34
N GLY A 444 4.67 0.26 38.74
CA GLY A 444 4.04 0.04 40.05
C GLY A 444 4.91 0.58 41.19
N GLU A 445 4.46 0.44 42.44
CA GLU A 445 5.12 0.96 43.65
C GLU A 445 6.53 0.36 43.95
N GLU A 446 7.09 -0.51 43.10
CA GLU A 446 8.40 -1.15 43.32
C GLU A 446 9.61 -0.33 42.78
N ALA A 447 9.45 0.97 42.55
CA ALA A 447 10.51 1.84 42.01
C ALA A 447 10.92 2.98 42.96
N ASN A 448 10.96 2.73 44.28
CA ASN A 448 11.58 3.62 45.28
C ASN A 448 12.79 2.97 45.95
#